data_AF-A0A8D3WML4-F1
#
_entry.id   AF-A0A8D3WML4-F1
#
_cell.length_a   1.000
_cell.length_b   1.000
_cell.length_c   1.000
_cell.angle_alpha   90.00
_cell.angle_beta   90.00
_cell.angle_gamma   90.00
#
_symmetry.space_group_name_H-M   'P 1'
#
loop_
_entity.id
_entity.type
_entity.pdbx_description
1 polymer ?
#
loop_
_entity_poly.entity_id
_entity_poly.type
_entity_poly.pdbx_seq_one_letter_code
_entity_poly.pdbx_strand_id
1 'polypeptide(L)'
;MSFIQTGKIELRSDNAIETTGGNTSTFTRVTFPTPFPSGTEVVVFPLTQTFNGPETPGIRIHEVTTTGFLIRMNEVYAGSAKSDGKHTTETIGWLASTV
;
A
#
# COMPACT_ATOMS: atom_id res chain seq x y z
N MET A 1 15.39 10.00 -18.08
CA MET A 1 15.99 9.47 -16.84
C MET A 1 14.85 8.97 -15.96
N SER A 2 14.98 7.81 -15.34
CA SER A 2 14.03 7.36 -14.32
C SER A 2 14.32 8.14 -13.03
N PHE A 3 13.27 8.70 -12.42
CA PHE A 3 13.33 9.22 -11.06
C PHE A 3 12.90 8.10 -10.13
N ILE A 4 13.66 7.83 -9.07
CA ILE A 4 13.34 6.83 -8.06
C ILE A 4 13.22 7.51 -6.71
N GLN A 5 12.15 7.19 -5.99
CA GLN A 5 11.99 7.53 -4.58
C GLN A 5 11.72 6.27 -3.79
N THR A 6 12.24 6.20 -2.58
CA THR A 6 12.02 5.09 -1.66
C THR A 6 11.61 5.60 -0.30
N GLY A 7 10.98 4.74 0.48
CA GLY A 7 10.65 5.04 1.86
C GLY A 7 10.10 3.82 2.58
N LYS A 8 9.64 4.07 3.81
CA LYS A 8 8.94 3.07 4.61
C LYS A 8 7.79 3.71 5.37
N ILE A 9 6.80 2.91 5.74
CA ILE A 9 5.67 3.31 6.57
C ILE A 9 5.35 2.18 7.56
N GLU A 10 5.00 2.55 8.79
CA GLU A 10 4.39 1.62 9.73
C GLU A 10 2.90 1.53 9.40
N LEU A 11 2.43 0.34 9.08
CA LEU A 11 1.05 0.11 8.66
C LEU A 11 0.46 -1.03 9.48
N ARG A 12 -0.78 -0.87 9.91
CA ARG A 12 -1.59 -1.91 10.55
C ARG A 12 -2.95 -1.96 9.87
N SER A 13 -3.69 -3.04 10.07
CA SER A 13 -5.09 -3.09 9.65
C SER A 13 -6.00 -3.24 10.85
N ASP A 14 -6.80 -2.22 11.12
CA ASP A 14 -7.87 -2.27 12.14
C ASP A 14 -9.24 -2.59 11.53
N ASN A 15 -9.33 -2.56 10.19
CA ASN A 15 -10.57 -2.61 9.43
C ASN A 15 -10.80 -4.01 8.89
N ALA A 16 -12.09 -4.39 8.83
CA ALA A 16 -12.48 -5.57 8.08
C ALA A 16 -12.03 -5.46 6.62
N ILE A 17 -11.68 -6.60 6.05
CA ILE A 17 -11.26 -6.74 4.66
C ILE A 17 -12.25 -6.08 3.69
N GLU A 18 -11.72 -5.28 2.75
CA GLU A 18 -12.53 -4.62 1.72
C GLU A 18 -12.85 -5.57 0.58
N THR A 19 -14.15 -5.72 0.32
CA THR A 19 -14.70 -6.57 -0.73
C THR A 19 -15.28 -5.77 -1.89
N THR A 20 -15.45 -4.46 -1.74
CA THR A 20 -15.93 -3.52 -2.74
C THR A 20 -14.75 -2.96 -3.52
N GLY A 21 -14.68 -3.27 -4.82
CA GLY A 21 -13.66 -2.70 -5.70
C GLY A 21 -13.73 -1.16 -5.73
N GLY A 22 -12.58 -0.50 -5.62
CA GLY A 22 -12.47 0.97 -5.65
C GLY A 22 -12.83 1.69 -4.35
N ASN A 23 -13.32 1.01 -3.30
CA ASN A 23 -13.50 1.65 -2.00
C ASN A 23 -12.14 1.85 -1.31
N THR A 24 -11.70 3.09 -1.21
CA THR A 24 -10.42 3.49 -0.61
C THR A 24 -10.56 4.20 0.74
N SER A 25 -11.77 4.23 1.32
CA SER A 25 -12.07 4.97 2.56
C SER A 25 -11.17 4.61 3.76
N THR A 26 -10.61 3.40 3.77
CA THR A 26 -9.71 2.92 4.83
C THR A 26 -8.24 2.88 4.43
N PHE A 27 -7.87 3.48 3.28
CA PHE A 27 -6.49 3.51 2.82
C PHE A 27 -5.73 4.68 3.46
N THR A 28 -4.44 4.47 3.69
CA THR A 28 -3.53 5.50 4.18
C THR A 28 -2.87 6.19 2.99
N ARG A 29 -2.80 7.53 3.02
CA ARG A 29 -2.08 8.31 2.01
C ARG A 29 -0.59 8.33 2.33
N VAL A 30 0.23 7.97 1.35
CA VAL A 30 1.67 8.19 1.34
C VAL A 30 1.96 9.32 0.36
N THR A 31 2.63 10.36 0.84
CA THR A 31 3.06 11.50 0.03
C THR A 31 4.54 11.36 -0.30
N PHE A 32 4.91 11.55 -1.56
CA PHE A 32 6.31 11.57 -1.96
C PHE A 32 7.00 12.82 -1.40
N PRO A 33 8.21 12.71 -0.83
CA PRO A 33 8.96 13.87 -0.34
C PRO A 33 9.18 14.95 -1.41
N THR A 34 9.31 14.55 -2.67
CA THR A 34 9.34 15.44 -3.82
C THR A 34 8.36 14.92 -4.87
N PRO A 35 7.45 15.75 -5.43
CA PRO A 35 6.59 15.30 -6.51
C PRO A 35 7.41 14.86 -7.72
N PHE A 36 6.99 13.79 -8.38
CA PHE A 36 7.48 13.43 -9.71
C PHE A 36 7.12 14.52 -10.74
N PRO A 37 7.88 14.65 -11.84
CA PRO A 37 7.60 15.66 -12.85
C PRO A 37 6.17 15.54 -13.41
N SER A 38 5.55 16.68 -13.72
CA SER A 38 4.21 16.68 -14.31
C SER A 38 4.19 15.92 -15.64
N GLY A 39 3.16 15.11 -15.86
CA GLY A 39 2.99 14.32 -17.08
C GLY A 39 3.75 12.99 -17.09
N THR A 40 4.43 12.60 -16.00
CA THR A 40 5.04 11.27 -15.89
C THR A 40 4.05 10.24 -15.34
N GLU A 41 4.14 9.02 -15.83
CA GLU A 41 3.52 7.86 -15.20
C GLU A 41 4.40 7.34 -14.05
N VAL A 42 3.79 6.96 -12.93
CA VAL A 42 4.49 6.51 -11.72
C VAL A 42 4.01 5.11 -11.37
N VAL A 43 4.96 4.22 -11.07
CA VAL A 43 4.69 2.88 -10.52
C VAL A 43 5.19 2.80 -9.08
N VAL A 44 4.50 2.02 -8.24
CA VAL A 44 4.84 1.83 -6.82
C VAL A 44 4.89 0.34 -6.50
N PHE A 45 5.98 -0.09 -5.86
CA PHE A 45 6.20 -1.45 -5.38
C PHE A 45 6.35 -1.44 -3.86
N PRO A 46 5.31 -1.85 -3.11
CA PRO A 46 5.40 -2.04 -1.67
C PRO A 46 5.83 -3.46 -1.30
N LEU A 47 6.52 -3.61 -0.17
CA LEU A 47 6.88 -4.92 0.39
C LEU A 47 6.96 -4.84 1.92
N THR A 48 6.31 -5.78 2.61
CA THR A 48 6.44 -5.99 4.05
C THR A 48 7.89 -6.32 4.43
N GLN A 49 8.42 -5.69 5.46
CA GLN A 49 9.83 -5.81 5.91
C GLN A 49 9.96 -6.43 7.30
N THR A 50 8.84 -6.68 7.97
CA THR A 50 8.78 -7.30 9.30
C THR A 50 7.81 -8.47 9.29
N PHE A 51 7.84 -9.25 10.36
CA PHE A 51 6.93 -10.36 10.62
C PHE A 51 6.57 -10.32 12.10
N ASN A 52 5.70 -9.37 12.43
CA ASN A 52 5.20 -9.13 13.79
C ASN A 52 3.89 -9.88 14.03
N GLY A 53 3.07 -10.09 13.00
CA GLY A 53 1.85 -10.88 13.02
C GLY A 53 1.98 -12.23 12.31
N PRO A 54 1.27 -13.28 12.76
CA PRO A 54 1.32 -14.59 12.12
C PRO A 54 0.48 -14.68 10.83
N GLU A 55 -0.44 -13.74 10.58
CA GLU A 55 -1.27 -13.71 9.37
C GLU A 55 -0.48 -13.20 8.15
N THR A 56 -0.91 -13.53 6.94
CA THR A 56 -0.23 -13.10 5.71
C THR A 56 -0.77 -11.74 5.26
N PRO A 57 -0.01 -10.63 5.40
CA PRO A 57 -0.50 -9.31 5.03
C PRO A 57 -0.63 -9.20 3.51
N GLY A 58 -1.85 -8.97 3.03
CA GLY A 58 -2.06 -8.51 1.66
C GLY A 58 -1.88 -7.00 1.58
N ILE A 59 -1.17 -6.49 0.57
CA ILE A 59 -1.00 -5.04 0.35
C ILE A 59 -1.76 -4.63 -0.91
N ARG A 60 -2.59 -3.59 -0.80
CA ARG A 60 -3.25 -2.95 -1.94
C ARG A 60 -2.73 -1.53 -2.12
N ILE A 61 -2.54 -1.15 -3.38
CA ILE A 61 -2.20 0.21 -3.81
C ILE A 61 -3.35 0.77 -4.63
N HIS A 62 -3.61 2.06 -4.48
CA HIS A 62 -4.59 2.79 -5.29
C HIS A 62 -4.13 4.25 -5.50
N GLU A 63 -4.75 4.98 -6.42
CA GLU A 63 -4.49 6.40 -6.70
C GLU A 63 -3.00 6.76 -6.78
N VAL A 64 -2.23 6.03 -7.58
CA VAL A 64 -0.84 6.42 -7.85
C VAL A 64 -0.85 7.69 -8.71
N THR A 65 -0.25 8.76 -8.20
CA THR A 65 -0.12 10.05 -8.86
C THR A 65 1.33 10.52 -8.79
N THR A 66 1.65 11.68 -9.38
CA THR A 66 2.98 12.28 -9.22
C THR A 66 3.29 12.77 -7.80
N THR A 67 2.28 12.85 -6.92
CA THR A 67 2.45 13.38 -5.55
C THR A 67 2.41 12.31 -4.46
N GLY A 68 1.94 11.11 -4.78
CA GLY A 68 1.81 10.04 -3.81
C GLY A 68 0.91 8.92 -4.27
N PHE A 69 0.55 8.06 -3.33
CA PHE A 69 -0.32 6.90 -3.54
C PHE A 69 -1.10 6.58 -2.27
N LEU A 70 -2.16 5.79 -2.43
CA LEU A 70 -2.89 5.18 -1.32
C LEU A 70 -2.39 3.76 -1.10
N ILE A 71 -2.20 3.38 0.16
CA ILE A 71 -1.80 2.04 0.58
C ILE A 71 -2.73 1.51 1.68
N ARG A 72 -2.99 0.21 1.64
CA ARG A 72 -3.71 -0.48 2.71
C ARG A 72 -3.19 -1.91 2.88
N MET A 73 -3.07 -2.34 4.14
CA MET A 73 -3.11 -3.76 4.48
C MET A 73 -4.54 -4.27 4.33
N ASN A 74 -4.72 -5.16 3.38
CA ASN A 74 -5.95 -5.87 3.14
C ASN A 74 -5.61 -7.35 3.06
N GLU A 75 -5.77 -8.03 4.18
CA GLU A 75 -5.60 -9.47 4.38
C GLU A 75 -6.28 -10.34 3.30
N VAL A 76 -6.05 -11.66 3.37
CA VAL A 76 -6.49 -12.63 2.36
C VAL A 76 -8.01 -12.59 2.12
N TYR A 77 -8.38 -12.26 0.86
CA TYR A 77 -9.72 -12.44 0.29
C TYR A 77 -9.62 -13.39 -0.90
N ALA A 78 -9.98 -14.65 -0.71
CA ALA A 78 -9.90 -15.70 -1.73
C ALA A 78 -11.18 -16.54 -1.75
N GLY A 79 -12.20 -16.05 -2.48
CA GLY A 79 -13.48 -16.74 -2.59
C GLY A 79 -14.20 -16.83 -1.24
N SER A 80 -14.39 -18.05 -0.74
CA SER A 80 -14.97 -18.32 0.58
C SER A 80 -13.99 -18.14 1.75
N ALA A 81 -12.68 -18.07 1.48
CA ALA A 81 -11.67 -17.79 2.48
C ALA A 81 -11.52 -16.27 2.66
N LYS A 82 -11.99 -15.77 3.80
CA LYS A 82 -11.94 -14.35 4.16
C LYS A 82 -11.34 -14.21 5.56
N SER A 83 -10.21 -13.52 5.64
CA SER A 83 -9.66 -13.07 6.92
C SER A 83 -10.60 -12.03 7.57
N ASP A 84 -10.53 -11.87 8.88
CA ASP A 84 -11.25 -10.81 9.59
C ASP A 84 -10.76 -9.41 9.19
N GLY A 85 -9.65 -9.33 8.47
CA GLY A 85 -9.06 -8.11 7.94
C GLY A 85 -8.08 -7.44 8.88
N LYS A 86 -8.04 -7.84 10.15
CA LYS A 86 -7.19 -7.21 11.15
C LYS A 86 -5.79 -7.78 11.08
N HIS A 87 -4.81 -6.91 11.26
CA HIS A 87 -3.40 -7.29 11.28
C HIS A 87 -2.64 -6.33 12.18
N THR A 88 -1.66 -6.84 12.90
CA THR A 88 -0.79 -6.01 13.74
C THR A 88 0.05 -5.05 12.89
N THR A 89 0.79 -4.15 13.53
CA THR A 89 1.66 -3.21 12.83
C THR A 89 2.85 -3.94 12.19
N GLU A 90 3.11 -3.68 10.91
CA GLU A 90 4.34 -4.05 10.20
C GLU A 90 5.00 -2.83 9.57
N THR A 91 6.32 -2.89 9.38
CA THR A 91 7.04 -1.97 8.53
C THR A 91 6.84 -2.37 7.06
N ILE A 92 6.31 -1.48 6.24
CA ILE A 92 6.19 -1.64 4.79
C ILE A 92 7.20 -0.72 4.10
N GLY A 93 8.17 -1.31 3.40
CA GLY A 93 9.05 -0.59 2.49
C GLY A 93 8.37 -0.34 1.16
N TRP A 94 8.69 0.76 0.49
CA TRP A 94 8.19 1.05 -0.85
C TRP A 94 9.26 1.67 -1.75
N LEU A 95 9.16 1.37 -3.04
CA LEU A 95 9.89 2.00 -4.13
C LEU A 95 8.88 2.58 -5.12
N ALA A 96 9.10 3.82 -5.53
CA ALA A 96 8.33 4.48 -6.59
C ALA A 96 9.28 4.92 -7.71
N SER A 97 8.87 4.73 -8.97
CA SER A 97 9.66 5.15 -10.13
C SER A 97 8.76 5.69 -11.24
N THR A 98 9.31 6.60 -12.06
CA THR A 98 8.72 6.92 -13.35
C THR A 98 8.92 5.76 -14.34
N VAL A 99 7.97 5.57 -15.27
CA VAL A 99 8.06 4.64 -16.40
C VAL A 99 7.95 5.35 -17.75
#